data_AF-A0A8T4VYX6-F1
#
_entry.id   AF-A0A8T4VYX6-F1
#
_cell.length_a   1.000
_cell.length_b   1.000
_cell.length_c   1.000
_cell.angle_alpha   90.00
_cell.angle_beta   90.00
_cell.angle_gamma   90.00
#
_symmetry.space_group_name_H-M   'P 1'
#
loop_
_entity.id
_entity.type
_entity.pdbx_description
1 polymer ?
#
loop_
_entity_poly.entity_id
_entity_poly.type
_entity_poly.pdbx_seq_one_letter_code
_entity_poly.pdbx_strand_id
1 'polypeptide(L)' 'LDHQVEDVIKIESNDAGWRVVLEVLEREAVPDTQDILGRYVFSVGTKGNVSGYELSDRYRRDELKEEF' A
#
# COMPACT_ATOMS: atom_id res chain seq x y z
N LEU A 1 8.47 7.35 11.01
CA LEU A 1 9.08 6.67 9.86
C LEU A 1 8.54 7.37 8.63
N ASP A 2 9.41 8.09 7.93
CA ASP A 2 9.06 8.74 6.66
C ASP A 2 9.20 7.65 5.59
N HIS A 3 8.07 7.03 5.25
CA HIS A 3 8.05 6.01 4.21
C HIS A 3 7.47 6.64 2.94
N GLN A 4 8.18 6.48 1.83
CA GLN A 4 7.73 6.98 0.53
C GLN A 4 6.59 6.11 0.01
N VAL A 5 5.49 6.75 -0.39
CA VAL A 5 4.43 6.08 -1.16
C VAL A 5 4.96 5.92 -2.57
N GLU A 6 5.05 4.68 -3.03
CA GLU A 6 5.52 4.35 -4.37
C GLU A 6 4.37 4.40 -5.38
N ASP A 7 3.21 3.85 -5.01
CA ASP A 7 2.08 3.79 -5.93
C ASP A 7 0.72 3.71 -5.23
N VAL A 8 -0.32 4.16 -5.94
CA VAL A 8 -1.72 3.95 -5.59
C VAL A 8 -2.24 2.76 -6.39
N ILE A 9 -2.29 1.61 -5.75
CA ILE A 9 -2.66 0.35 -6.43
C ILE A 9 -4.15 0.30 -6.72
N LYS A 10 -4.99 0.73 -5.77
CA LYS A 10 -6.46 0.62 -5.91
C LYS A 10 -7.18 1.63 -5.04
N ILE A 11 -8.28 2.17 -5.55
CA ILE A 11 -9.26 2.95 -4.78
C ILE A 11 -10.65 2.45 -5.14
N GLU A 12 -11.40 2.00 -4.13
CA GLU A 12 -12.78 1.53 -4.29
C GLU A 12 -13.70 2.23 -3.30
N SER A 13 -14.82 2.77 -3.79
CA SER A 13 -15.89 3.28 -2.93
C SER A 13 -16.85 2.16 -2.53
N ASN A 14 -17.35 2.21 -1.30
CA ASN A 14 -18.44 1.38 -0.80
C ASN A 14 -19.34 2.20 0.14
N ASP A 15 -20.41 1.59 0.64
CA ASP A 15 -21.40 2.27 1.50
C ASP A 15 -20.80 2.83 2.82
N ALA A 16 -19.69 2.27 3.29
CA ALA A 16 -18.98 2.71 4.50
C ALA A 16 -17.89 3.76 4.22
N GLY A 17 -17.60 4.08 2.96
CA GLY A 17 -16.57 5.02 2.54
C GLY A 17 -15.70 4.47 1.42
N TRP A 18 -14.40 4.38 1.63
CA TRP A 18 -13.42 3.94 0.64
C TRP A 18 -12.46 2.91 1.20
N ARG A 19 -12.07 1.96 0.36
CA ARG A 19 -10.93 1.06 0.55
C ARG A 19 -9.82 1.54 -0.38
N VAL A 20 -8.68 1.92 0.18
CA VAL A 20 -7.51 2.40 -0.57
C VAL A 20 -6.36 1.43 -0.36
N VAL A 21 -5.70 1.02 -1.43
CA VAL A 21 -4.52 0.16 -1.39
C VAL A 21 -3.32 0.95 -1.90
N LEU A 22 -2.30 1.11 -1.06
CA LEU A 22 -1.05 1.80 -1.37
C LEU A 22 0.11 0.82 -1.34
N GLU A 23 1.07 1.05 -2.22
CA GLU A 23 2.40 0.46 -2.13
C GLU A 23 3.36 1.48 -1.53
N VAL A 24 4.16 1.04 -0.57
CA VAL A 24 5.05 1.90 0.22
C VAL A 24 6.44 1.28 0.26
N LEU A 25 7.47 2.09 0.05
CA LEU A 25 8.86 1.68 0.23
C LEU A 25 9.18 1.60 1.73
N GLU A 26 9.29 0.38 2.23
CA GLU A 26 9.61 0.14 3.64
C GLU A 26 11.12 0.11 3.89
N ARG A 27 11.91 -0.41 2.93
CA ARG A 27 13.36 -0.45 3.02
C ARG A 27 14.04 -0.39 1.66
N GLU A 28 14.94 0.58 1.49
CA GLU A 28 15.85 0.66 0.35
C GLU A 28 16.90 -0.45 0.38
N ALA A 29 17.30 -0.94 -0.80
CA ALA A 29 18.39 -1.88 -1.00
C ALA A 29 19.28 -1.49 -2.20
N VAL A 30 20.45 -2.12 -2.31
CA VAL A 30 21.34 -1.98 -3.47
C VAL A 30 21.63 -3.37 -4.03
N PRO A 31 21.22 -3.69 -5.28
CA PRO A 31 20.49 -2.82 -6.20
C PRO A 31 19.06 -2.51 -5.74
N ASP A 32 18.48 -1.43 -6.25
CA ASP A 32 17.11 -0.98 -5.98
C ASP A 32 16.03 -2.03 -6.34
N THR A 33 16.35 -2.94 -7.26
CA THR A 33 15.50 -4.10 -7.56
C THR A 33 15.27 -5.01 -6.36
N GLN A 34 16.06 -4.89 -5.28
CA GLN A 34 15.91 -5.65 -4.04
C GLN A 34 15.21 -4.85 -2.91
N ASP A 35 14.62 -3.70 -3.23
CA ASP A 35 13.83 -2.91 -2.29
C ASP A 35 12.73 -3.76 -1.66
N ILE A 36 12.42 -3.49 -0.38
CA ILE A 36 11.30 -4.11 0.32
C ILE A 36 10.13 -3.14 0.27
N LEU A 37 9.05 -3.62 -0.33
CA LEU A 37 7.79 -2.89 -0.50
C LEU A 37 6.74 -3.49 0.42
N GLY A 38 5.94 -2.62 1.05
CA GLY A 38 4.79 -3.00 1.85
C GLY A 38 3.50 -2.60 1.15
N ARG A 39 2.51 -3.50 1.15
CA ARG A 39 1.17 -3.20 0.66
C ARG A 39 0.24 -2.87 1.82
N TYR A 40 -0.23 -1.64 1.85
CA TYR A 40 -1.09 -1.15 2.92
C TYR A 40 -2.52 -0.95 2.43
N VAL A 41 -3.47 -1.48 3.18
CA VAL A 41 -4.89 -1.26 2.95
C VAL A 41 -5.40 -0.28 3.99
N PHE A 42 -6.02 0.80 3.53
CA PHE A 42 -6.66 1.81 4.37
C PHE A 42 -8.17 1.73 4.22
N SER A 43 -8.85 1.76 5.36
CA SER A 43 -10.29 2.03 5.43
C SER A 43 -10.48 3.50 5.70
N VAL A 44 -11.17 4.19 4.79
CA VAL A 44 -11.43 5.62 4.88
C VAL A 44 -12.93 5.82 4.96
N GLY A 45 -13.41 6.46 6.02
CA GLY A 45 -14.83 6.75 6.18
C GLY A 45 -15.36 7.74 5.15
N THR A 46 -16.68 7.87 5.05
CA THR A 46 -17.35 8.77 4.11
C THR A 46 -16.97 10.25 4.24
N LYS A 47 -16.40 10.65 5.38
CA LYS A 47 -15.89 12.01 5.64
C LYS A 47 -14.39 12.19 5.37
N GLY A 48 -13.73 11.17 4.79
CA GLY A 48 -12.29 11.20 4.51
C GLY A 48 -11.40 10.88 5.73
N ASN A 49 -11.99 10.49 6.87
CA ASN A 49 -11.21 10.08 8.03
C ASN A 49 -10.70 8.65 7.86
N VAL A 50 -9.42 8.41 8.10
CA VAL A 50 -8.89 7.03 8.15
C VAL A 50 -9.46 6.35 9.39
N SER A 51 -10.25 5.29 9.19
CA SER A 51 -10.87 4.50 10.26
C SER A 51 -10.05 3.27 10.63
N GLY A 52 -9.12 2.85 9.76
CA GLY A 52 -8.19 1.76 10.02
C GLY A 52 -7.17 1.59 8.91
N TYR A 53 -6.12 0.86 9.20
CA TYR A 53 -5.13 0.43 8.22
C TYR A 53 -4.60 -0.96 8.58
N GLU A 54 -4.17 -1.71 7.58
CA GLU A 54 -3.48 -2.99 7.76
C GLU A 54 -2.34 -3.12 6.74
N LEU A 55 -1.25 -3.75 7.16
CA LEU A 55 -0.22 -4.26 6.24
C LEU A 55 -0.73 -5.60 5.71
N SER A 56 -1.07 -5.65 4.42
CA SER A 56 -1.58 -6.85 3.77
C SER A 56 -0.48 -7.83 3.40
N ASP A 57 0.67 -7.32 2.93
CA ASP A 57 1.80 -8.15 2.52
C ASP A 57 3.12 -7.34 2.42
N ARG A 58 4.25 -8.04 2.44
CA ARG A 58 5.59 -7.50 2.15
C ARG A 58 6.31 -8.38 1.15
N TYR A 59 6.87 -7.75 0.13
CA TYR A 59 7.59 -8.44 -0.94
C TYR A 59 8.81 -7.63 -1.36
N ARG A 60 9.70 -8.29 -2.10
CA ARG A 60 10.78 -7.60 -2.81
C ARG A 60 10.29 -7.05 -4.13
N ARG A 61 10.92 -5.97 -4.59
CA ARG A 61 10.59 -5.31 -5.86
C ARG A 61 10.75 -6.21 -7.09
N ASP A 62 11.64 -7.20 -7.05
CA ASP A 62 11.86 -8.17 -8.13
C ASP A 62 10.87 -9.35 -8.14
N GLU A 63 9.99 -9.46 -7.13
CA GLU A 63 8.96 -10.50 -7.09
C GLU A 63 7.78 -10.14 -8.01
N LEU A 64 7.43 -11.06 -8.92
CA LEU A 64 6.23 -10.97 -9.76
C LEU A 64 4.98 -10.99 -8.89
N LYS A 65 4.12 -9.98 -9.03
CA LYS A 65 2.87 -9.86 -8.28
C LYS A 65 1.68 -10.26 -9.14
N GLU A 66 0.69 -10.89 -8.53
CA GLU A 66 -0.67 -10.94 -9.11
C GLU A 66 -1.26 -9.52 -9.10
N GLU A 67 -1.80 -9.07 -10.24
CA GLU A 67 -2.60 -7.85 -10.34
C GLU A 67 -3.99 -8.10 -9.76
N PHE A 68 -4.55 -7.07 -9.08
CA PHE A 68 -5.83 -7.12 -8.40
C PHE A 68 -7.05 -7.05 -9.32
#